data_AF-A0A6P3C0S8-F1
#
_entry.id   AF-A0A6P3C0S8-F1
#
_cell.length_a   1.000
_cell.length_b   1.000
_cell.length_c   1.000
_cell.angle_alpha   90.00
_cell.angle_beta   90.00
_cell.angle_gamma   90.00
#
_symmetry.space_group_name_H-M   'P 1'
#
loop_
_entity.id
_entity.type
_entity.pdbx_description
1 polymer ?
#
loop_
_entity_poly.entity_id
_entity_poly.type
_entity_poly.pdbx_seq_one_letter_code
_entity_poly.pdbx_strand_id
1 'polypeptide(L)'
;MPTRITPTKSIALKLAVLALLASNAAVACAETPAPESVRLANGHEIEWTRPGLVEVDAARHAKSALIVPAALRRALRDASSVAFPSERTKRIDGNDYLLVVVNRSSNSRPTGYCGAGEEGALYVLEVHGARAVPRFTLPVQSCIDSVSLDTRDGAQSPYLAIAWRDDPAGIDIRWEYLPHGGAAHRVYRFVNGTFVETEVPR
;
A
#
# COMPACT_ATOMS: atom_id res chain seq x y z
N MET A 1 -73.01 -25.88 22.59
CA MET A 1 -73.31 -27.22 23.16
C MET A 1 -73.65 -28.14 21.99
N PRO A 2 -73.28 -29.43 22.02
CA PRO A 2 -72.02 -30.10 21.64
C PRO A 2 -72.05 -30.55 20.14
N THR A 3 -71.01 -31.05 19.43
CA THR A 3 -70.09 -32.19 19.68
C THR A 3 -69.02 -32.18 18.57
N ARG A 4 -67.72 -31.97 18.87
CA ARG A 4 -66.55 -32.89 18.77
C ARG A 4 -66.41 -33.79 17.52
N ILE A 5 -65.33 -33.61 16.73
CA ILE A 5 -64.06 -34.41 16.65
C ILE A 5 -64.20 -35.60 15.66
N THR A 6 -63.34 -35.90 14.65
CA THR A 6 -61.87 -36.15 14.59
C THR A 6 -61.40 -36.29 13.10
N PRO A 7 -60.09 -36.39 12.82
CA PRO A 7 -59.43 -36.07 11.55
C PRO A 7 -59.03 -37.30 10.71
N THR A 8 -58.45 -37.07 9.54
CA THR A 8 -57.68 -38.09 8.81
C THR A 8 -56.36 -37.51 8.31
N LYS A 9 -55.26 -38.14 8.74
CA LYS A 9 -53.89 -37.93 8.26
C LYS A 9 -53.68 -38.70 6.96
N SER A 10 -52.92 -38.15 6.02
CA SER A 10 -51.91 -38.85 5.21
C SER A 10 -51.19 -37.82 4.33
N ILE A 11 -49.94 -37.46 4.63
CA ILE A 11 -48.70 -38.11 4.18
C ILE A 11 -48.44 -37.90 2.68
N ALA A 12 -47.53 -36.96 2.44
CA ALA A 12 -46.47 -36.92 1.42
C ALA A 12 -46.83 -37.06 -0.07
N LEU A 13 -46.49 -36.02 -0.83
CA LEU A 13 -45.74 -36.20 -2.09
C LEU A 13 -44.75 -35.04 -2.28
N LYS A 14 -43.46 -35.36 -2.17
CA LYS A 14 -42.33 -34.54 -2.62
C LYS A 14 -42.22 -34.66 -4.14
N LEU A 15 -42.05 -33.55 -4.85
CA LEU A 15 -41.36 -33.40 -6.16
C LEU A 15 -41.49 -31.91 -6.56
N ALA A 16 -40.46 -31.11 -6.33
CA ALA A 16 -39.42 -30.75 -7.30
C ALA A 16 -39.89 -29.72 -8.35
N VAL A 17 -39.52 -28.45 -8.14
CA VAL A 17 -39.21 -27.53 -9.24
C VAL A 17 -38.02 -26.67 -8.81
N LEU A 18 -36.88 -26.93 -9.43
CA LEU A 18 -35.74 -26.03 -9.50
C LEU A 18 -36.20 -24.70 -10.11
N ALA A 19 -36.17 -23.62 -9.35
CA ALA A 19 -36.16 -22.27 -9.92
C ALA A 19 -34.73 -21.73 -9.77
N LEU A 20 -34.10 -21.48 -10.92
CA LEU A 20 -32.75 -20.96 -11.06
C LEU A 20 -32.54 -19.72 -10.16
N LEU A 21 -31.74 -19.88 -9.11
CA LEU A 21 -30.98 -18.76 -8.56
C LEU A 21 -29.80 -18.56 -9.50
N ALA A 22 -29.98 -17.70 -10.51
CA ALA A 22 -28.85 -17.06 -11.16
C ALA A 22 -28.16 -16.21 -10.09
N SER A 23 -27.17 -16.80 -9.42
CA SER A 23 -26.24 -16.07 -8.60
C SER A 23 -25.50 -15.12 -9.53
N ASN A 24 -25.95 -13.87 -9.60
CA ASN A 24 -25.11 -12.76 -10.03
C ASN A 24 -24.02 -12.59 -8.97
N ALA A 25 -23.04 -13.49 -8.96
CA ALA A 25 -21.75 -13.19 -8.39
C ALA A 25 -21.18 -12.10 -9.30
N ALA A 26 -21.45 -10.84 -8.93
CA ALA A 26 -20.57 -9.76 -9.35
C ALA A 26 -19.19 -10.20 -8.90
N VAL A 27 -18.34 -10.57 -9.87
CA VAL A 27 -16.91 -10.69 -9.64
C VAL A 27 -16.49 -9.26 -9.32
N ALA A 28 -16.52 -8.90 -8.04
CA ALA A 28 -15.80 -7.74 -7.57
C ALA A 28 -14.35 -8.02 -7.96
N CYS A 29 -13.82 -7.28 -8.92
CA CYS A 29 -12.40 -7.29 -9.23
C CYS A 29 -11.71 -6.99 -7.89
N ALA A 30 -11.05 -8.00 -7.31
CA ALA A 30 -10.34 -7.81 -6.06
C ALA A 30 -9.19 -6.84 -6.35
N GLU A 31 -9.36 -5.58 -5.94
CA GLU A 31 -8.29 -4.60 -5.96
C GLU A 31 -7.12 -5.20 -5.18
N THR A 32 -5.95 -5.30 -5.82
CA THR A 32 -4.77 -5.81 -5.11
C THR A 32 -4.30 -4.71 -4.15
N PRO A 33 -4.39 -4.90 -2.82
CA PRO A 33 -4.01 -3.86 -1.87
C PRO A 33 -2.49 -3.72 -1.80
N ALA A 34 -2.03 -2.56 -1.31
CA ALA A 34 -0.64 -2.43 -0.90
C ALA A 34 -0.40 -3.23 0.39
N PRO A 35 0.82 -3.75 0.62
CA PRO A 35 1.21 -4.36 1.88
C PRO A 35 0.87 -3.48 3.11
N GLU A 36 0.41 -4.13 4.18
CA GLU A 36 0.12 -3.47 5.48
C GLU A 36 1.35 -3.38 6.39
N SER A 37 2.36 -4.21 6.15
CA SER A 37 3.62 -4.25 6.89
C SER A 37 4.80 -4.60 5.98
N VAL A 38 6.02 -4.38 6.48
CA VAL A 38 7.27 -4.77 5.82
C VAL A 38 8.00 -5.78 6.67
N ARG A 39 8.22 -6.99 6.15
CA ARG A 39 8.99 -8.02 6.84
C ARG A 39 10.49 -7.75 6.70
N LEU A 40 11.16 -7.75 7.85
CA LEU A 40 12.61 -7.66 8.00
C LEU A 40 13.26 -9.06 7.90
N ALA A 41 14.57 -9.09 7.63
CA ALA A 41 15.33 -10.33 7.50
C ALA A 41 15.39 -11.16 8.80
N ASN A 42 15.22 -10.52 9.96
CA ASN A 42 15.15 -11.17 11.27
C ASN A 42 13.77 -11.78 11.58
N GLY A 43 12.81 -11.68 10.64
CA GLY A 43 11.43 -12.16 10.81
C GLY A 43 10.50 -11.20 11.54
N HIS A 44 10.99 -10.05 11.99
CA HIS A 44 10.14 -8.98 12.54
C HIS A 44 9.43 -8.23 11.41
N GLU A 45 8.42 -7.46 11.76
CA GLU A 45 7.67 -6.63 10.82
C GLU A 45 7.72 -5.16 11.20
N ILE A 46 7.79 -4.28 10.21
CA ILE A 46 7.57 -2.85 10.37
C ILE A 46 6.13 -2.55 9.99
N GLU A 47 5.39 -1.97 10.94
CA GLU A 47 4.02 -1.49 10.76
C GLU A 47 3.98 0.04 10.97
N TRP A 48 2.93 0.68 10.46
CA TRP A 48 2.59 2.03 10.88
C TRP A 48 1.51 1.98 11.96
N THR A 49 1.81 2.55 13.12
CA THR A 49 0.82 2.82 14.18
C THR A 49 0.95 4.29 14.53
N ARG A 50 -0.07 5.10 14.18
CA ARG A 50 -0.05 6.54 14.45
C ARG A 50 0.40 6.79 15.91
N PRO A 51 1.45 7.62 16.14
CA PRO A 51 2.03 8.60 15.21
C PRO A 51 3.34 8.19 14.50
N GLY A 52 3.70 6.90 14.43
CA GLY A 52 5.02 6.50 13.93
C GLY A 52 5.10 5.09 13.38
N LEU A 53 6.32 4.70 12.97
CA LEU A 53 6.63 3.33 12.57
C LEU A 53 7.01 2.52 13.81
N VAL A 54 6.55 1.27 13.86
CA VAL A 54 6.83 0.34 14.94
C VAL A 54 7.40 -0.96 14.36
N GLU A 55 8.41 -1.50 15.01
CA GLU A 55 8.89 -2.85 14.79
C GLU A 55 8.10 -3.81 15.70
N VAL A 56 7.63 -4.91 15.12
CA VAL A 56 6.81 -5.93 15.76
C VAL A 56 7.56 -7.26 15.73
N ASP A 57 7.86 -7.76 16.93
CA ASP A 57 8.32 -9.12 17.17
C ASP A 57 7.09 -9.95 17.58
N ALA A 58 6.47 -10.60 16.59
CA ALA A 58 5.29 -11.42 16.80
C ALA A 58 5.57 -12.63 17.69
N ALA A 59 6.78 -13.19 17.63
CA ALA A 59 7.17 -14.37 18.41
C ALA A 59 7.25 -14.04 19.91
N ARG A 60 7.65 -12.82 20.26
CA ARG A 60 7.72 -12.35 21.66
C ARG A 60 6.56 -11.43 22.07
N HIS A 61 5.59 -11.23 21.18
CA HIS A 61 4.49 -10.27 21.37
C HIS A 61 4.97 -8.87 21.78
N ALA A 62 6.09 -8.42 21.22
CA ALA A 62 6.70 -7.14 21.55
C ALA A 62 6.55 -6.13 20.41
N LYS A 63 6.31 -4.87 20.76
CA LYS A 63 6.31 -3.75 19.81
C LYS A 63 7.28 -2.67 20.29
N SER A 64 8.11 -2.14 19.39
CA SER A 64 9.08 -1.09 19.69
C SER A 64 8.99 0.02 18.64
N ALA A 65 8.91 1.27 19.08
CA ALA A 65 8.88 2.39 18.15
C ALA A 65 10.23 2.57 17.44
N LEU A 66 10.20 2.77 16.13
CA LEU A 66 11.40 3.14 15.39
C LEU A 66 11.80 4.59 15.69
N ILE A 67 13.10 4.80 15.88
CA ILE A 67 13.71 6.10 16.04
C ILE A 67 13.98 6.67 14.65
N VAL A 68 13.25 7.72 14.30
CA VAL A 68 13.40 8.44 13.03
C VAL A 68 13.80 9.91 13.26
N PRO A 69 14.46 10.58 12.29
CA PRO A 69 14.78 12.00 12.40
C PRO A 69 13.55 12.88 12.58
N ALA A 70 13.76 14.08 13.15
CA ALA A 70 12.67 14.99 13.52
C ALA A 70 11.73 15.36 12.35
N ALA A 71 12.27 15.52 11.13
CA ALA A 71 11.48 15.82 9.95
C ALA A 71 10.50 14.69 9.60
N LEU A 72 11.00 13.45 9.50
CA LEU A 72 10.16 12.27 9.23
C LEU A 72 9.19 11.99 10.38
N ARG A 73 9.61 12.18 11.64
CA ARG A 73 8.73 12.07 12.81
C ARG A 73 7.53 13.02 12.72
N ARG A 74 7.73 14.23 12.21
CA ARG A 74 6.65 15.20 11.99
C ARG A 74 5.74 14.75 10.86
N ALA A 75 6.32 14.34 9.72
CA ALA A 75 5.55 13.83 8.59
C ALA A 75 4.65 12.64 8.98
N LEU A 76 5.17 11.66 9.74
CA LEU A 76 4.40 10.49 10.21
C LEU A 76 3.30 10.85 11.22
N ARG A 77 3.53 11.87 12.04
CA ARG A 77 2.53 12.37 13.01
C ARG A 77 1.36 13.04 12.30
N ASP A 78 1.66 13.83 11.28
CA ASP A 78 0.70 14.62 10.52
C ASP A 78 0.06 13.83 9.36
N ALA A 79 0.50 12.57 9.18
CA ALA A 79 0.04 11.71 8.10
C ALA A 79 -1.45 11.37 8.20
N SER A 80 -2.17 11.51 7.09
CA SER A 80 -3.53 10.99 6.94
C SER A 80 -3.50 9.47 6.79
N SER A 81 -2.54 8.95 6.01
CA SER A 81 -2.29 7.52 5.82
C SER A 81 -0.79 7.26 5.59
N VAL A 82 -0.37 6.01 5.77
CA VAL A 82 0.95 5.51 5.38
C VAL A 82 0.76 4.21 4.61
N ALA A 83 1.52 4.03 3.54
CA ALA A 83 1.50 2.83 2.73
C ALA A 83 2.92 2.27 2.53
N PHE A 84 3.00 0.94 2.35
CA PHE A 84 4.22 0.25 2.04
C PHE A 84 4.17 -0.27 0.60
N PRO A 85 4.99 0.26 -0.32
CA PRO A 85 5.07 -0.25 -1.69
C PRO A 85 5.52 -1.71 -1.82
N SER A 86 6.22 -2.24 -0.81
CA SER A 86 6.75 -3.60 -0.82
C SER A 86 6.61 -4.25 0.55
N GLU A 87 6.27 -5.54 0.57
CA GLU A 87 6.14 -6.34 1.79
C GLU A 87 7.51 -6.72 2.39
N ARG A 88 8.63 -6.41 1.70
CA ARG A 88 9.99 -6.79 2.12
C ARG A 88 10.96 -5.63 2.03
N THR A 89 12.00 -5.72 2.85
CA THR A 89 13.18 -4.87 2.69
C THR A 89 13.99 -5.28 1.45
N LYS A 90 14.78 -4.33 0.96
CA LYS A 90 15.84 -4.58 -0.02
C LYS A 90 17.19 -4.46 0.68
N ARG A 91 18.02 -5.51 0.55
CA ARG A 91 19.40 -5.50 1.02
C ARG A 91 20.30 -4.90 -0.06
N ILE A 92 20.98 -3.79 0.24
CA ILE A 92 21.95 -3.13 -0.64
C ILE A 92 23.19 -2.83 0.19
N ASP A 93 24.38 -3.20 -0.30
CA ASP A 93 25.67 -2.99 0.40
C ASP A 93 25.65 -3.43 1.87
N GLY A 94 24.94 -4.53 2.18
CA GLY A 94 24.83 -5.07 3.54
C GLY A 94 23.78 -4.42 4.43
N ASN A 95 23.15 -3.31 4.03
CA ASN A 95 22.13 -2.59 4.79
C ASN A 95 20.70 -2.88 4.29
N ASP A 96 19.74 -2.95 5.21
CA ASP A 96 18.33 -3.11 4.87
C ASP A 96 17.69 -1.75 4.58
N TYR A 97 16.99 -1.67 3.45
CA TYR A 97 16.20 -0.52 3.04
C TYR A 97 14.72 -0.87 2.96
N LEU A 98 13.86 0.05 3.38
CA LEU A 98 12.41 -0.07 3.27
C LEU A 98 11.82 1.11 2.51
N LEU A 99 10.70 0.88 1.81
CA LEU A 99 9.93 1.91 1.12
C LEU A 99 8.71 2.27 1.97
N VAL A 100 8.53 3.56 2.23
CA VAL A 100 7.37 4.10 2.95
C VAL A 100 6.84 5.28 2.17
N VAL A 101 5.55 5.27 1.84
CA VAL A 101 4.86 6.45 1.34
C VAL A 101 4.08 7.07 2.49
N VAL A 102 4.37 8.33 2.80
CA VAL A 102 3.65 9.11 3.80
C VAL A 102 2.70 10.05 3.07
N ASN A 103 1.41 9.90 3.34
CA ASN A 103 0.38 10.73 2.75
C ASN A 103 -0.13 11.75 3.74
N ARG A 104 -0.48 12.92 3.20
CA ARG A 104 -1.18 13.98 3.92
C ARG A 104 -2.40 14.39 3.12
N SER A 105 -3.46 14.76 3.82
CA SER A 105 -4.63 15.33 3.16
C SER A 105 -4.24 16.63 2.44
N SER A 106 -4.77 16.81 1.23
CA SER A 106 -4.65 18.04 0.47
C SER A 106 -5.57 19.08 1.09
N ASN A 107 -4.98 20.06 1.79
CA ASN A 107 -5.74 21.11 2.50
C ASN A 107 -6.50 22.07 1.56
N SER A 108 -6.26 22.01 0.25
CA SER A 108 -6.95 22.77 -0.80
C SER A 108 -7.96 21.89 -1.51
N ARG A 109 -9.16 22.41 -1.81
CA ARG A 109 -10.19 21.74 -2.65
C ARG A 109 -9.52 21.19 -3.92
N PRO A 110 -9.23 19.89 -3.99
CA PRO A 110 -8.39 19.36 -5.06
C PRO A 110 -9.21 19.39 -6.35
N THR A 111 -8.69 20.04 -7.39
CA THR A 111 -9.28 20.05 -8.74
C THR A 111 -8.52 19.13 -9.70
N GLY A 112 -7.48 18.44 -9.21
CA GLY A 112 -6.60 17.59 -10.02
C GLY A 112 -7.06 16.14 -10.15
N TYR A 113 -6.30 15.37 -10.93
CA TYR A 113 -6.62 14.01 -11.38
C TYR A 113 -6.49 12.90 -10.30
N CYS A 114 -5.97 13.21 -9.11
CA CYS A 114 -5.87 12.21 -8.06
C CYS A 114 -7.28 11.88 -7.48
N GLY A 115 -7.63 10.60 -7.30
CA GLY A 115 -8.95 10.22 -6.75
C GLY A 115 -9.08 10.37 -5.22
N ALA A 116 -7.95 10.45 -4.49
CA ALA A 116 -7.93 10.32 -3.03
C ALA A 116 -7.79 11.65 -2.26
N GLY A 117 -7.48 12.76 -2.92
CA GLY A 117 -7.28 14.05 -2.24
C GLY A 117 -6.07 14.07 -1.30
N GLU A 118 -5.03 13.27 -1.54
CA GLU A 118 -3.81 13.20 -0.73
C GLU A 118 -2.54 13.57 -1.52
N GLU A 119 -1.64 14.27 -0.84
CA GLU A 119 -0.26 14.51 -1.27
C GLU A 119 0.63 13.42 -0.67
N GLY A 120 1.33 12.66 -1.53
CA GLY A 120 2.13 11.49 -1.13
C GLY A 120 3.61 11.68 -1.41
N ALA A 121 4.45 11.43 -0.39
CA ALA A 121 5.90 11.44 -0.53
C ALA A 121 6.48 10.06 -0.20
N LEU A 122 7.26 9.51 -1.13
CA LEU A 122 8.07 8.33 -0.92
C LEU A 122 9.27 8.68 -0.05
N TYR A 123 9.58 7.80 0.88
CA TYR A 123 10.80 7.77 1.68
C TYR A 123 11.44 6.41 1.52
N VAL A 124 12.76 6.41 1.34
CA VAL A 124 13.58 5.20 1.41
C VAL A 124 14.38 5.26 2.69
N LEU A 125 14.06 4.37 3.62
CA LEU A 125 14.70 4.37 4.94
C LEU A 125 15.71 3.24 5.02
N GLU A 126 16.94 3.58 5.40
CA GLU A 126 17.95 2.62 5.84
C GLU A 126 17.70 2.27 7.30
N VAL A 127 17.66 0.97 7.61
CA VAL A 127 17.33 0.46 8.95
C VAL A 127 18.59 -0.06 9.64
N HIS A 128 18.81 0.41 10.86
CA HIS A 128 19.87 -0.04 11.76
C HIS A 128 19.31 -0.33 13.15
N GLY A 129 18.92 -1.59 13.38
CA GLY A 129 18.16 -1.96 14.57
C GLY A 129 16.93 -1.07 14.72
N ALA A 130 16.76 -0.44 15.88
CA ALA A 130 15.63 0.44 16.15
C ALA A 130 15.68 1.81 15.43
N ARG A 131 16.70 2.12 14.62
CA ARG A 131 16.81 3.40 13.91
C ARG A 131 16.44 3.24 12.44
N ALA A 132 15.63 4.15 11.92
CA ALA A 132 15.34 4.25 10.49
C ALA A 132 15.68 5.65 9.97
N VAL A 133 16.62 5.72 9.04
CA VAL A 133 17.21 6.97 8.52
C VAL A 133 16.82 7.14 7.05
N PRO A 134 16.16 8.25 6.66
CA PRO A 134 15.84 8.51 5.27
C PRO A 134 17.12 8.76 4.46
N ARG A 135 17.30 8.00 3.38
CA ARG A 135 18.37 8.19 2.38
C ARG A 135 17.89 8.85 1.10
N PHE A 136 16.60 8.74 0.82
CA PHE A 136 15.97 9.34 -0.34
C PHE A 136 14.53 9.74 -0.01
N THR A 137 14.07 10.81 -0.63
CA THR A 137 12.67 11.21 -0.60
C THR A 137 12.26 11.84 -1.93
N LEU A 138 11.03 11.55 -2.35
CA LEU A 138 10.48 12.02 -3.61
C LEU A 138 8.96 12.21 -3.49
N PRO A 139 8.40 13.36 -3.90
CA PRO A 139 6.96 13.48 -4.11
C PRO A 139 6.52 12.52 -5.23
N VAL A 140 5.59 11.62 -4.92
CA VAL A 140 5.15 10.56 -5.85
C VAL A 140 3.68 10.68 -6.23
N GLN A 141 2.89 11.41 -5.44
CA GLN A 141 1.49 11.67 -5.71
C GLN A 141 1.14 13.10 -5.30
N SER A 142 0.37 13.79 -6.13
CA SER A 142 -0.10 15.13 -5.84
C SER A 142 -1.46 15.39 -6.44
N CYS A 143 -2.35 15.93 -5.64
CA CYS A 143 -3.67 16.34 -6.09
C CYS A 143 -3.69 17.76 -6.61
N ILE A 144 -2.90 18.62 -5.97
CA ILE A 144 -2.69 20.00 -6.38
C ILE A 144 -1.99 20.04 -7.73
N ASP A 145 -0.91 19.28 -7.87
CA ASP A 145 -0.08 19.27 -9.06
C ASP A 145 -0.49 18.17 -10.04
N SER A 146 -1.62 17.49 -9.85
CA SER A 146 -2.10 16.41 -10.73
C SER A 146 -0.98 15.41 -11.07
N VAL A 147 -0.48 14.70 -10.07
CA VAL A 147 0.49 13.60 -10.23
C VAL A 147 -0.15 12.34 -9.67
N SER A 148 -0.28 11.30 -10.49
CA SER A 148 -0.87 10.02 -10.09
C SER A 148 0.03 8.84 -10.44
N LEU A 149 0.17 7.91 -9.50
CA LEU A 149 0.85 6.63 -9.70
C LEU A 149 0.00 5.70 -10.58
N ASP A 150 0.67 4.85 -11.35
CA ASP A 150 0.01 3.87 -12.21
C ASP A 150 -0.70 2.77 -11.41
N THR A 151 -2.01 2.64 -11.58
CA THR A 151 -2.85 1.64 -10.88
C THR A 151 -3.10 0.36 -11.69
N ARG A 152 -2.49 0.20 -12.88
CA ARG A 152 -2.81 -0.86 -13.86
C ARG A 152 -4.31 -1.00 -14.10
N ASP A 153 -4.87 -0.05 -14.85
CA ASP A 153 -6.30 0.00 -15.20
C ASP A 153 -7.24 0.02 -13.98
N GLY A 154 -6.77 0.55 -12.84
CA GLY A 154 -7.53 0.63 -11.58
C GLY A 154 -7.63 -0.69 -10.79
N ALA A 155 -6.96 -1.76 -11.23
CA ALA A 155 -7.07 -3.08 -10.58
C ALA A 155 -6.16 -3.23 -9.34
N GLN A 156 -5.27 -2.26 -9.08
CA GLN A 156 -4.24 -2.35 -8.06
C GLN A 156 -4.09 -1.05 -7.27
N SER A 157 -3.64 -1.18 -6.02
CA SER A 157 -3.23 -0.03 -5.23
C SER A 157 -2.15 0.78 -5.98
N PRO A 158 -2.25 2.12 -6.02
CA PRO A 158 -1.27 2.97 -6.69
C PRO A 158 0.16 2.78 -6.16
N TYR A 159 0.32 2.39 -4.89
CA TYR A 159 1.65 2.19 -4.30
C TYR A 159 2.39 0.99 -4.87
N LEU A 160 1.71 0.06 -5.55
CA LEU A 160 2.34 -1.05 -6.29
C LEU A 160 2.99 -0.59 -7.60
N ALA A 161 2.85 0.68 -7.97
CA ALA A 161 3.63 1.30 -9.05
C ALA A 161 5.08 1.58 -8.66
N ILE A 162 5.40 1.53 -7.36
CA ILE A 162 6.74 1.72 -6.81
C ILE A 162 7.28 0.34 -6.43
N ALA A 163 8.42 -0.06 -6.99
CA ALA A 163 9.00 -1.36 -6.75
C ALA A 163 10.51 -1.30 -6.55
N TRP A 164 11.05 -2.26 -5.80
CA TRP A 164 12.48 -2.49 -5.78
C TRP A 164 12.98 -2.99 -7.13
N ARG A 165 14.17 -2.55 -7.51
CA ARG A 165 14.93 -3.05 -8.64
C ARG A 165 16.14 -3.84 -8.15
N ASP A 166 16.42 -4.98 -8.79
CA ASP A 166 17.50 -5.86 -8.38
C ASP A 166 18.85 -5.50 -9.00
N ASP A 167 18.90 -5.29 -10.32
CA ASP A 167 20.16 -5.06 -11.05
C ASP A 167 20.03 -3.96 -12.14
N PRO A 168 20.78 -2.85 -12.01
CA PRO A 168 21.44 -2.39 -10.79
C PRO A 168 20.42 -2.13 -9.68
N ALA A 169 20.84 -2.26 -8.42
CA ALA A 169 19.99 -2.02 -7.26
C ALA A 169 19.38 -0.61 -7.31
N GLY A 170 18.08 -0.50 -7.08
CA GLY A 170 17.37 0.76 -7.23
C GLY A 170 15.89 0.66 -6.98
N ILE A 171 15.15 1.65 -7.48
CA ILE A 171 13.70 1.75 -7.36
C ILE A 171 13.13 2.08 -8.74
N ASP A 172 12.11 1.33 -9.13
CA ASP A 172 11.27 1.59 -10.30
C ASP A 172 10.00 2.32 -9.84
N ILE A 173 9.65 3.43 -10.49
CA ILE A 173 8.41 4.16 -10.21
C ILE A 173 7.67 4.44 -11.51
N ARG A 174 6.37 4.14 -11.52
CA ARG A 174 5.48 4.36 -12.66
C ARG A 174 4.35 5.32 -12.30
N TRP A 175 4.09 6.26 -13.19
CA TRP A 175 3.01 7.23 -13.10
C TRP A 175 2.04 7.03 -14.25
N GLU A 176 0.76 7.18 -13.97
CA GLU A 176 -0.27 7.30 -15.01
C GLU A 176 -0.25 8.71 -15.59
N TYR A 177 -0.07 9.73 -14.74
CA TYR A 177 -0.12 11.12 -15.16
C TYR A 177 0.95 12.00 -14.48
N LEU A 178 1.64 12.81 -15.30
CA LEU A 178 2.64 13.80 -14.91
C LEU A 178 2.43 15.07 -15.77
N PRO A 179 2.20 16.27 -15.20
CA PRO A 179 1.68 17.42 -15.96
C PRO A 179 2.64 18.08 -16.97
N HIS A 180 3.91 17.67 -16.98
CA HIS A 180 4.97 18.36 -17.74
C HIS A 180 5.73 17.44 -18.72
N GLY A 181 5.10 16.36 -19.19
CA GLY A 181 5.64 15.55 -20.29
C GLY A 181 6.91 14.76 -19.96
N GLY A 182 7.12 14.41 -18.69
CA GLY A 182 8.22 13.53 -18.27
C GLY A 182 7.94 12.05 -18.57
N ALA A 183 8.97 11.21 -18.46
CA ALA A 183 8.79 9.76 -18.58
C ALA A 183 7.81 9.27 -17.49
N ALA A 184 6.78 8.55 -17.92
CA ALA A 184 5.80 7.87 -17.06
C ALA A 184 6.43 6.72 -16.27
N HIS A 185 7.67 6.34 -16.59
CA HIS A 185 8.47 5.37 -15.84
C HIS A 185 9.85 5.96 -15.60
N ARG A 186 10.28 5.97 -14.34
CA ARG A 186 11.63 6.42 -13.94
C ARG A 186 12.30 5.37 -13.08
N VAL A 187 13.61 5.26 -13.25
CA VAL A 187 14.49 4.38 -12.46
C VAL A 187 15.39 5.25 -11.60
N TYR A 188 15.42 4.97 -10.30
CA TYR A 188 16.35 5.59 -9.37
C TYR A 188 17.37 4.55 -8.92
N ARG A 189 18.62 4.65 -9.40
CA ARG A 189 19.70 3.72 -9.04
C ARG A 189 20.32 4.11 -7.72
N PHE A 190 20.72 3.10 -6.95
CA PHE A 190 21.50 3.31 -5.75
C PHE A 190 22.94 3.69 -6.11
N VAL A 191 23.38 4.87 -5.65
CA VAL A 191 24.72 5.42 -5.88
C VAL A 191 25.18 6.10 -4.60
N ASN A 192 26.32 5.67 -4.05
CA ASN A 192 26.98 6.30 -2.90
C ASN A 192 26.04 6.54 -1.68
N GLY A 193 25.19 5.58 -1.33
CA GLY A 193 24.31 5.69 -0.16
C GLY A 193 23.00 6.45 -0.39
N THR A 194 22.68 6.82 -1.63
CA THR A 194 21.41 7.48 -2.00
C THR A 194 20.86 6.91 -3.31
N PHE A 195 19.68 7.35 -3.72
CA PHE A 195 19.03 6.97 -4.96
C PHE A 195 19.00 8.16 -5.93
N VAL A 196 19.47 7.95 -7.16
CA VAL A 196 19.63 8.99 -8.19
C VAL A 196 18.86 8.58 -9.43
N GLU A 197 18.07 9.50 -10.00
CA GLU A 197 17.35 9.27 -11.24
C GLU A 197 18.33 8.92 -12.38
N THR A 198 17.99 7.91 -13.15
CA THR A 198 18.74 7.49 -14.33
C THR A 198 17.80 7.27 -15.49
N GLU A 199 18.29 7.53 -16.71
CA GLU A 199 17.55 7.19 -17.91
C GLU A 199 17.31 5.68 -17.99
N VAL A 200 16.08 5.31 -18.32
CA VAL A 200 15.74 3.93 -18.68
C VAL A 200 16.30 3.71 -20.09
N PRO A 201 17.22 2.75 -20.31
CA PRO A 201 17.66 2.43 -21.67
C PRO A 201 16.43 2.06 -22.51
N ARG A 202 16.28 2.70 -23.67
CA ARG A 202 15.21 2.40 -24.64
C ARG A 202 15.43 1.07 -25.33
#